data_AF-A0A183D3U5-F1
#
_entry.id   AF-A0A183D3U5-F1
#
_cell.length_a   1.000
_cell.length_b   1.000
_cell.length_c   1.000
_cell.angle_alpha   90.00
_cell.angle_beta   90.00
_cell.angle_gamma   90.00
#
_symmetry.space_group_name_H-M   'P 1'
#
loop_
_entity.id
_entity.type
_entity.pdbx_description
1 polymer ?
#
loop_
_entity_poly.entity_id
_entity_poly.type
_entity_poly.pdbx_seq_one_letter_code
_entity_poly.pdbx_strand_id
1 'polypeptide(L)' 'MSRLRHLSVFETLSKFYIVGSDVSKTRYRLLKIDRLEPWKLNTGEAEQEYSRADIMELLATISEGNSRIFFVLA' A
#
# COMPACT_ATOMS: atom_id res chain seq x y z
N MET A 1 -0.09 -19.56 -5.29
CA MET A 1 -0.16 -18.11 -5.01
C MET A 1 -0.69 -17.40 -6.24
N SER A 2 -1.70 -16.53 -6.10
CA SER A 2 -2.22 -15.74 -7.22
C SER A 2 -1.22 -14.65 -7.60
N ARG A 3 -1.05 -14.42 -8.91
CA ARG A 3 -0.17 -13.37 -9.44
C ARG A 3 -0.83 -12.00 -9.24
N LEU A 4 -0.10 -11.05 -8.67
CA LEU A 4 -0.51 -9.65 -8.63
C LEU A 4 -0.50 -9.07 -10.05
N ARG A 5 -1.57 -8.36 -10.41
CA ARG A 5 -1.80 -7.80 -11.75
C ARG A 5 -2.06 -6.30 -11.73
N HIS A 6 -2.48 -5.78 -10.59
CA HIS A 6 -2.63 -4.36 -10.36
C HIS A 6 -1.73 -3.96 -9.18
N LEU A 7 -1.07 -2.81 -9.31
CA LEU A 7 -0.24 -2.21 -8.28
C LEU A 7 -0.63 -0.75 -8.14
N SER A 8 -0.71 -0.26 -6.92
CA SER A 8 -0.93 1.15 -6.62
C SER A 8 -0.02 1.56 -5.48
N VAL A 9 0.60 2.73 -5.61
CA VAL A 9 1.51 3.28 -4.61
C VAL A 9 0.88 4.52 -4.01
N PHE A 10 0.89 4.60 -2.69
CA PHE A 10 0.42 5.75 -1.93
C PHE A 10 1.58 6.30 -1.11
N GLU A 11 1.72 7.61 -1.10
CA GLU A 11 2.80 8.31 -0.43
C GLU A 11 2.28 9.06 0.78
N THR A 12 3.03 9.00 1.88
CA THR A 12 2.89 9.88 3.04
C THR A 12 4.25 10.51 3.36
N LEU A 13 4.28 11.41 4.34
CA LEU A 13 5.53 12.05 4.77
C LEU A 13 6.59 11.07 5.26
N SER A 14 6.19 9.91 5.81
CA SER A 14 7.10 8.95 6.44
C SER A 14 7.17 7.60 5.74
N LYS A 15 6.20 7.25 4.89
CA LYS A 15 6.08 5.91 4.32
C LYS A 15 5.58 5.90 2.88
N PHE A 16 5.98 4.87 2.15
CA PHE A 16 5.28 4.41 0.96
C PHE A 16 4.43 3.19 1.29
N TYR A 17 3.21 3.16 0.76
CA TYR A 17 2.29 2.03 0.86
C TYR A 17 2.06 1.49 -0.54
N ILE A 18 2.45 0.25 -0.79
CA ILE A 18 2.26 -0.42 -2.07
C ILE A 18 1.16 -1.46 -1.91
N VAL A 19 0.05 -1.25 -2.61
CA VAL A 19 -1.10 -2.16 -2.64
C VAL A 19 -1.08 -2.92 -3.94
N GLY A 20 -0.95 -4.25 -3.86
CA GLY A 20 -1.10 -5.16 -4.99
C GLY A 20 -2.43 -5.90 -4.93
N SER A 21 -3.04 -6.18 -6.09
CA SER A 21 -4.20 -7.07 -6.16
C SER A 21 -4.18 -8.01 -7.36
N ASP A 22 -4.97 -9.08 -7.27
CA ASP A 22 -5.30 -9.95 -8.40
C ASP A 22 -6.25 -9.26 -9.40
N VAL A 23 -6.47 -9.89 -10.56
CA VAL A 23 -7.32 -9.32 -11.64
C VAL A 23 -8.75 -9.05 -11.14
N SER A 24 -9.28 -9.93 -10.29
CA SER A 24 -10.63 -9.81 -9.73
C SER A 24 -10.74 -8.78 -8.61
N LYS A 25 -9.63 -8.19 -8.16
CA LYS A 25 -9.59 -7.24 -7.03
C LYS A 25 -10.25 -7.82 -5.76
N THR A 26 -10.05 -9.11 -5.54
CA THR A 26 -10.61 -9.87 -4.41
C THR A 26 -9.58 -10.18 -3.34
N ARG A 27 -8.30 -10.23 -3.70
CA ARG A 27 -7.19 -10.48 -2.79
C ARG A 27 -6.19 -9.34 -2.90
N TYR A 28 -5.77 -8.81 -1.75
CA TYR A 28 -4.84 -7.69 -1.70
C TYR A 28 -3.61 -8.06 -0.88
N ARG A 29 -2.47 -7.52 -1.31
CA ARG A 29 -1.21 -7.53 -0.58
C ARG A 29 -0.78 -6.10 -0.34
N LEU A 30 -0.19 -5.85 0.82
CA LEU A 30 0.27 -4.53 1.23
C LEU A 30 1.72 -4.61 1.67
N LEU A 31 2.56 -3.77 1.08
CA LEU A 31 3.92 -3.54 1.52
C LEU A 31 4.04 -2.10 2.04
N LYS A 32 4.60 -1.96 3.25
CA LYS A 32 4.92 -0.65 3.83
C LYS A 32 6.43 -0.45 3.82
N ILE A 33 6.89 0.68 3.30
CA ILE A 33 8.30 1.07 3.27
C ILE A 33 8.46 2.35 4.08
N ASP A 34 9.31 2.32 5.11
CA ASP A 34 9.72 3.55 5.80
C ASP A 34 10.75 4.30 4.96
N ARG A 35 10.59 5.62 4.84
CA ARG A 35 11.50 6.49 4.08
C ARG A 35 12.14 7.60 4.91
N LEU A 36 11.92 7.61 6.22
CA LEU A 36 12.55 8.59 7.12
C LEU A 36 14.07 8.34 7.23
N GLU A 37 14.49 7.08 7.06
CA GLU A 37 15.90 6.68 7.07
C GLU A 37 16.33 6.21 5.67
N PRO A 38 16.86 7.08 4.80
CA PRO A 38 17.14 6.75 3.39
C PRO A 38 18.20 5.65 3.20
N TRP A 39 18.99 5.34 4.24
CA TRP A 39 20.02 4.32 4.25
C TRP A 39 19.54 2.96 4.78
N LYS A 40 18.29 2.89 5.28
CA LYS A 40 17.74 1.70 5.92
C LYS A 40 16.39 1.35 5.33
N LEU A 41 16.36 0.23 4.61
CA LEU A 41 15.11 -0.30 4.09
C LEU A 41 14.38 -1.05 5.21
N ASN A 42 13.47 -0.36 5.89
CA ASN A 42 12.54 -1.00 6.83
C ASN A 42 11.25 -1.34 6.08
N THR A 43 11.03 -2.64 5.80
CA THR A 43 9.81 -3.16 5.19
C THR A 43 8.94 -3.86 6.21
N GLY A 44 7.64 -3.56 6.20
CA GLY A 44 6.62 -4.36 6.89
C GLY A 44 5.72 -5.02 5.85
N GLU A 45 5.92 -6.33 5.62
CA GLU A 45 4.95 -7.16 4.91
C GLU A 45 4.07 -7.82 5.97
N ALA A 46 2.75 -7.71 5.86
CA ALA A 46 1.87 -8.51 6.70
C ALA A 46 1.81 -9.91 6.11
N GLU A 47 2.01 -10.95 6.93
CA GLU A 47 1.80 -12.34 6.52
C GLU A 47 0.34 -12.64 6.12
N GLN A 48 -0.59 -11.74 6.40
CA GLN A 48 -2.01 -11.88 6.06
C GLN A 48 -2.40 -11.17 4.78
N GLU A 49 -3.29 -11.82 4.01
CA GLU A 49 -3.99 -11.17 2.90
C GLU A 49 -5.01 -10.16 3.41
N TYR A 50 -5.02 -8.99 2.78
CA TYR A 50 -5.97 -7.94 3.10
C TYR A 50 -7.24 -8.08 2.26
N SER A 51 -8.38 -7.82 2.87
CA SER A 51 -9.65 -7.64 2.17
C SER A 51 -9.71 -6.26 1.51
N ARG A 52 -10.70 -6.06 0.62
CA ARG A 52 -10.95 -4.74 0.03
C ARG A 52 -11.30 -3.70 1.11
N ALA A 53 -12.02 -4.10 2.16
CA ALA A 53 -12.43 -3.19 3.23
C ALA A 53 -11.22 -2.68 4.01
N ASP A 54 -10.30 -3.58 4.38
CA ASP A 54 -9.08 -3.21 5.12
C ASP A 54 -8.22 -2.21 4.34
N ILE A 55 -8.09 -2.41 3.01
CA ILE A 55 -7.37 -1.48 2.15
C ILE A 55 -8.08 -0.12 2.11
N MET A 56 -9.41 -0.08 2.00
CA MET A 56 -10.15 1.18 1.96
C MET A 56 -10.03 1.95 3.27
N GLU A 57 -10.08 1.28 4.41
CA GLU A 57 -9.87 1.88 5.74
C GLU A 57 -8.45 2.42 5.91
N LEU A 58 -7.44 1.66 5.47
CA LEU A 58 -6.05 2.11 5.45
C LEU A 58 -5.90 3.39 4.62
N LEU A 59 -6.49 3.42 3.42
CA LEU A 59 -6.42 4.57 2.53
C LEU A 59 -7.17 5.78 3.09
N ALA A 60 -8.30 5.57 3.77
CA ALA A 60 -9.02 6.64 4.46
C ALA A 60 -8.14 7.29 5.55
N THR A 61 -7.48 6.46 6.37
CA THR A 61 -6.55 6.91 7.43
C THR A 61 -5.37 7.70 6.83
N ILE A 62 -4.82 7.22 5.71
CA ILE A 62 -3.76 7.93 4.99
C ILE A 62 -4.25 9.29 4.49
N SER A 63 -5.48 9.38 4.00
CA SER A 63 -6.05 10.62 3.46
C SER A 63 -6.30 11.69 4.53
N GLU A 64 -6.76 11.28 5.72
CA GLU A 64 -7.06 12.19 6.84
C GLU A 64 -5.78 12.73 7.50
N GLY A 65 -4.69 11.96 7.44
CA GLY A 65 -3.41 12.27 8.09
C GLY A 65 -2.49 13.29 7.39
N ASN A 66 -2.97 14.08 6.43
CA ASN A 66 -2.18 15.08 5.67
C ASN A 66 -1.18 14.47 4.65
N SER A 67 -1.62 13.47 3.89
CA SER A 67 -0.79 12.79 2.88
C SER A 67 -1.14 13.23 1.46
N ARG A 68 -0.16 13.72 0.69
CA ARG A 68 -0.31 13.89 -0.77
C ARG A 68 -0.51 12.52 -1.42
N ILE A 69 -1.75 12.18 -1.76
CA ILE A 69 -2.08 10.95 -2.50
C ILE A 69 -1.70 11.14 -3.96
N PHE A 70 -0.54 10.61 -4.36
CA PHE A 70 -0.18 10.46 -5.77
C PHE A 70 -0.76 9.16 -6.31
N PHE A 71 -1.80 9.25 -7.13
CA PHE A 71 -2.19 8.14 -7.99
C PHE A 71 -1.21 8.08 -9.16
N VAL A 72 -0.22 7.20 -9.12
CA VAL A 72 0.50 6.82 -10.34
C VAL A 72 -0.31 5.70 -11.01
N LEU A 73 -1.03 6.06 -12.07
CA LEU A 73 -1.60 5.10 -13.02
C LEU A 73 -1.29 5.55 -14.45
N ALA A 74 -0.39 4.80 -15.10
CA ALA A 74 -0.51 4.33 -16.47
C ALA A 74 0.48 3.17 -16.64
#